data_AF-A0A976B1G0-F1
#
_entry.id   AF-A0A976B1G0-F1
#
_cell.length_a   1.000
_cell.length_b   1.000
_cell.length_c   1.000
_cell.angle_alpha   90.00
_cell.angle_beta   90.00
_cell.angle_gamma   90.00
#
_symmetry.space_group_name_H-M   'P 1'
#
loop_
_entity.id
_entity.type
_entity.pdbx_description
1 polymer ?
#
loop_
_entity_poly.entity_id
_entity_poly.type
_entity_poly.pdbx_seq_one_letter_code
_entity_poly.pdbx_strand_id
1 'polypeptide(L)'
;MDFQRNTRRHQPAALEALLTEVRACRACAQHLPLGPRPVVRAGAGARILIVGQAPGTRVHETGIPWNDASGERLRRWLGVDDATFCDASQFAIIPMGLCYPGRGKGGDNPPRPECAPLWMDRLLAQLPSIELTLLVGQYAQRHFLGARRKPTLTETVRAWQDYAPAFIPLPHPSPRNQPWFKQHPWFEGEVLPMLRERVARILPQRSAPG
;
A
#
# COMPACT_ATOMS: atom_id res chain seq x y z
N MET A 1 21.34 1.65 31.21
CA MET A 1 21.69 2.83 30.38
C MET A 1 20.70 2.90 29.23
N ASP A 2 19.75 3.81 29.37
CA ASP A 2 18.39 3.76 28.84
C ASP A 2 18.19 4.48 27.50
N PHE A 3 18.99 4.16 26.48
CA PHE A 3 18.82 4.78 25.16
C PHE A 3 17.67 4.19 24.33
N GLN A 4 17.32 2.91 24.51
CA GLN A 4 16.28 2.25 23.72
C GLN A 4 14.84 2.50 24.22
N ARG A 5 14.66 2.91 25.49
CA ARG A 5 13.31 3.23 26.03
C ARG A 5 12.84 4.62 25.63
N ASN A 6 13.76 5.56 25.38
CA ASN A 6 13.41 6.95 25.05
C ASN A 6 13.04 7.14 23.57
N THR A 7 13.66 6.37 22.66
CA THR A 7 13.39 6.44 21.21
C THR A 7 11.99 5.94 20.83
N ARG A 8 11.48 4.89 21.49
CA ARG A 8 10.13 4.35 21.22
C ARG A 8 9.00 5.30 21.64
N ARG A 9 9.20 6.18 22.63
CA ARG A 9 8.16 7.14 23.05
C ARG A 9 8.04 8.33 22.11
N HIS A 10 9.11 8.68 21.39
CA HIS A 10 9.13 9.82 20.46
C HIS A 10 8.63 9.47 19.06
N GLN A 11 8.74 8.20 18.63
CA GLN A 11 8.33 7.74 17.30
C GLN A 11 6.82 7.90 17.01
N PRO A 12 5.89 7.54 17.92
CA PRO A 12 4.45 7.73 17.67
C PRO A 12 4.08 9.20 17.48
N ALA A 13 4.64 10.11 18.29
CA ALA A 13 4.37 11.54 18.18
C ALA A 13 4.93 12.13 16.87
N ALA A 14 6.13 11.70 16.44
CA ALA A 14 6.73 12.13 15.19
C ALA A 14 5.93 11.66 13.95
N LEU A 15 5.45 10.41 13.95
CA LEU A 15 4.62 9.89 12.88
C LEU A 15 3.29 10.65 12.79
N GLU A 16 2.59 10.89 13.90
CA GLU A 16 1.32 11.63 13.88
C GLU A 16 1.47 13.09 13.42
N ALA A 17 2.58 13.75 13.81
CA ALA A 17 2.92 15.08 13.31
C ALA A 17 3.14 15.05 11.78
N LEU A 18 3.90 14.08 11.27
CA LEU A 18 4.13 13.91 9.84
C LEU A 18 2.84 13.60 9.07
N LEU A 19 1.97 12.74 9.61
CA LEU A 19 0.68 12.44 8.99
C LEU A 19 -0.23 13.67 8.93
N THR A 20 -0.16 14.54 9.95
CA THR A 20 -0.85 15.85 9.94
C THR A 20 -0.32 16.74 8.82
N GLU A 21 1.00 16.88 8.67
CA GLU A 21 1.62 17.63 7.57
C GLU A 21 1.20 17.09 6.19
N VAL A 22 1.23 15.77 6.03
CA VAL A 22 0.83 15.09 4.78
C VAL A 22 -0.62 15.42 4.43
N ARG A 23 -1.54 15.33 5.40
CA ARG A 23 -2.97 15.64 5.21
C ARG A 23 -3.22 17.13 4.89
N ALA A 24 -2.34 18.02 5.35
CA ALA A 24 -2.36 19.44 5.04
C ALA A 24 -1.74 19.77 3.66
N CYS A 25 -1.07 18.82 2.99
CA CYS A 25 -0.38 19.06 1.73
C CYS A 25 -1.30 19.68 0.65
N ARG A 26 -0.76 20.67 -0.08
CA ARG A 26 -1.40 21.35 -1.21
C ARG A 26 -0.54 21.39 -2.48
N ALA A 27 0.62 20.72 -2.50
CA ALA A 27 1.65 20.87 -3.55
C ALA A 27 1.13 20.62 -4.98
N CYS A 28 0.17 19.72 -5.15
CA CYS A 28 -0.39 19.37 -6.46
C CYS A 28 -1.76 20.00 -6.76
N ALA A 29 -2.27 20.91 -5.92
CA ALA A 29 -3.66 21.37 -5.93
C ALA A 29 -4.16 21.85 -7.31
N GLN A 30 -3.34 22.62 -8.04
CA GLN A 30 -3.67 23.14 -9.37
C GLN A 30 -3.93 22.06 -10.43
N HIS A 31 -3.52 20.81 -10.18
CA HIS A 31 -3.66 19.69 -11.10
C HIS A 31 -4.78 18.70 -10.73
N LEU A 32 -5.45 18.90 -9.58
CA LEU A 32 -6.42 17.95 -9.04
C LEU A 32 -7.84 18.42 -9.35
N PRO A 33 -8.65 17.62 -10.07
CA PRO A 33 -9.99 18.05 -10.50
C PRO A 33 -10.99 18.21 -9.34
N LEU A 34 -10.76 17.52 -8.22
CA LEU A 34 -11.58 17.61 -7.00
C LEU A 34 -10.81 18.25 -5.83
N GLY A 35 -9.69 18.90 -6.13
CA GLY A 35 -8.82 19.48 -5.12
C GLY A 35 -8.06 18.44 -4.27
N PRO A 36 -7.19 18.93 -3.38
CA PRO A 36 -6.33 18.10 -2.55
C PRO A 36 -7.09 17.47 -1.39
N ARG A 37 -7.04 16.13 -1.34
CA ARG A 37 -7.43 15.32 -0.18
C ARG A 37 -6.44 14.16 -0.03
N PRO A 38 -5.28 14.40 0.59
CA PRO A 38 -4.27 13.37 0.80
C PRO A 38 -4.81 12.23 1.66
N VAL A 39 -4.84 11.02 1.11
CA VAL A 39 -5.28 9.81 1.81
C VAL A 39 -4.06 8.94 2.10
N VAL A 40 -3.75 8.82 3.38
CA VAL A 40 -2.67 8.02 3.93
C VAL A 40 -3.12 7.41 5.26
N ARG A 41 -2.75 6.16 5.51
CA ARG A 41 -2.99 5.48 6.80
C ARG A 41 -1.72 4.79 7.23
N ALA A 42 -1.23 5.04 8.43
CA ALA A 42 -0.07 4.36 8.97
C ALA A 42 -0.10 4.44 10.50
N GLY A 43 0.49 3.45 11.16
CA GLY A 43 0.79 3.48 12.58
C GLY A 43 2.19 2.93 12.81
N ALA A 44 2.87 3.39 13.87
CA ALA A 44 4.27 3.05 14.14
C ALA A 44 4.50 1.53 14.35
N GLY A 45 3.45 0.80 14.72
CA GLY A 45 3.46 -0.66 14.87
C GLY A 45 3.25 -1.44 13.58
N ALA A 46 2.86 -0.78 12.47
CA ALA A 46 2.51 -1.46 11.23
C ALA A 46 3.66 -2.37 10.78
N ARG A 47 3.31 -3.61 10.40
CA ARG A 47 4.27 -4.61 9.92
C ARG A 47 4.11 -4.90 8.42
N ILE A 48 2.95 -4.55 7.85
CA ILE A 48 2.67 -4.73 6.43
C ILE A 48 2.37 -3.37 5.79
N LEU A 49 3.09 -3.02 4.74
CA LEU A 49 2.87 -1.82 3.94
C LEU A 49 2.19 -2.17 2.63
N ILE A 50 1.16 -1.43 2.25
CA ILE A 50 0.51 -1.50 0.95
C ILE A 50 0.79 -0.22 0.19
N VAL A 51 1.47 -0.35 -0.95
CA VAL A 51 1.75 0.75 -1.87
C VAL A 51 0.92 0.57 -3.14
N GLY A 52 -0.11 1.40 -3.30
CA GLY A 52 -0.94 1.47 -4.49
C GLY A 52 -0.56 2.65 -5.40
N GLN A 53 -1.38 2.89 -6.42
CA GLN A 53 -1.20 4.02 -7.35
C GLN A 53 -1.59 5.35 -6.68
N ALA A 54 -2.89 5.61 -6.56
CA ALA A 54 -3.47 6.79 -5.97
C ALA A 54 -4.94 6.51 -5.58
N PRO A 55 -5.56 7.33 -4.72
CA PRO A 55 -7.00 7.26 -4.47
C PRO A 55 -7.82 7.39 -5.75
N GLY A 56 -8.87 6.57 -5.89
CA GLY A 56 -9.95 6.82 -6.84
C GLY A 56 -11.03 7.75 -6.25
N THR A 57 -12.07 8.07 -7.03
CA THR A 57 -13.13 9.01 -6.63
C THR A 57 -13.79 8.67 -5.29
N ARG A 58 -14.18 7.40 -5.08
CA ARG A 58 -14.82 6.96 -3.82
C ARG A 58 -13.90 7.10 -2.61
N VAL A 59 -12.60 6.85 -2.78
CA VAL A 59 -11.60 7.03 -1.73
C VAL A 59 -11.37 8.52 -1.47
N HIS A 60 -11.40 9.36 -2.51
CA HIS A 60 -11.39 10.80 -2.34
C HIS A 60 -12.61 11.29 -1.54
N GLU A 61 -13.82 10.81 -1.83
CA GLU A 61 -15.04 11.24 -1.12
C GLU A 61 -15.07 10.77 0.35
N THR A 62 -14.64 9.53 0.61
CA THR A 62 -14.75 8.92 1.94
C THR A 62 -13.52 9.11 2.81
N GLY A 63 -12.33 9.28 2.21
CA GLY A 63 -11.05 9.26 2.90
C GLY A 63 -10.60 7.86 3.36
N ILE A 64 -11.36 6.81 3.03
CA ILE A 64 -11.09 5.44 3.48
C ILE A 64 -10.35 4.69 2.37
N PRO A 65 -9.08 4.30 2.56
CA PRO A 65 -8.33 3.54 1.57
C PRO A 65 -8.99 2.19 1.28
N TRP A 66 -8.99 1.78 0.01
CA TRP A 66 -9.51 0.47 -0.41
C TRP A 66 -10.96 0.20 0.02
N ASN A 67 -11.78 1.26 0.10
CA ASN A 67 -13.22 1.17 0.39
C ASN A 67 -14.04 0.87 -0.87
N ASP A 68 -13.66 -0.16 -1.63
CA ASP A 68 -14.29 -0.57 -2.89
C ASP A 68 -14.11 -2.08 -3.14
N ALA A 69 -14.68 -2.57 -4.24
CA ALA A 69 -14.56 -3.97 -4.66
C ALA A 69 -13.11 -4.42 -4.90
N SER A 70 -12.22 -3.50 -5.25
CA SER A 70 -10.78 -3.78 -5.38
C SER A 70 -10.18 -4.09 -4.01
N GLY A 71 -10.54 -3.31 -2.99
CA GLY A 71 -10.15 -3.56 -1.61
C GLY A 71 -10.68 -4.87 -1.06
N GLU A 72 -11.94 -5.21 -1.35
CA GLU A 72 -12.53 -6.49 -0.89
C GLU A 72 -11.75 -7.68 -1.45
N ARG A 73 -11.40 -7.61 -2.73
CA ARG A 73 -10.56 -8.62 -3.36
C ARG A 73 -9.16 -8.66 -2.76
N LEU A 74 -8.56 -7.51 -2.45
CA LEU A 74 -7.26 -7.45 -1.78
C LEU A 74 -7.30 -8.13 -0.40
N ARG A 75 -8.32 -7.84 0.41
CA ARG A 75 -8.52 -8.50 1.72
C ARG A 75 -8.64 -10.03 1.58
N ARG A 76 -9.37 -10.52 0.58
CA ARG A 76 -9.45 -11.96 0.25
C ARG A 76 -8.13 -12.56 -0.22
N TRP A 77 -7.32 -11.80 -0.96
CA TRP A 77 -5.97 -12.22 -1.35
C TRP A 77 -5.06 -12.38 -0.13
N LEU A 78 -5.15 -11.45 0.82
CA LEU A 78 -4.36 -11.46 2.04
C LEU A 78 -4.86 -12.46 3.10
N GLY A 79 -6.13 -12.90 2.99
CA GLY A 79 -6.73 -13.80 3.97
C GLY A 79 -7.07 -13.12 5.29
N VAL A 80 -7.41 -11.83 5.27
CA VAL A 80 -7.71 -11.03 6.47
C VAL A 80 -9.12 -10.46 6.42
N ASP A 81 -9.70 -10.24 7.60
CA ASP A 81 -10.98 -9.52 7.75
C ASP A 81 -10.80 -7.99 7.66
N ASP A 82 -11.92 -7.27 7.63
CA ASP A 82 -11.90 -5.81 7.50
C ASP A 82 -11.27 -5.12 8.74
N ALA A 83 -11.56 -5.62 9.94
CA ALA A 83 -11.01 -5.08 11.18
C ALA A 83 -9.48 -5.14 11.20
N THR A 84 -8.92 -6.30 10.84
CA THR A 84 -7.48 -6.53 10.73
C THR A 84 -6.87 -5.64 9.66
N PHE A 85 -7.50 -5.56 8.48
CA PHE A 85 -7.00 -4.73 7.38
C PHE A 85 -7.02 -3.22 7.71
N CYS A 86 -8.01 -2.77 8.48
CA CYS A 86 -8.19 -1.38 8.89
C CYS A 86 -7.34 -0.98 10.10
N ASP A 87 -6.79 -1.93 10.85
CA ASP A 87 -5.90 -1.69 11.98
C ASP A 87 -4.56 -1.08 11.52
N ALA A 88 -4.38 0.22 11.79
CA ALA A 88 -3.17 0.96 11.45
C ALA A 88 -1.93 0.49 12.22
N SER A 89 -2.10 -0.26 13.32
CA SER A 89 -0.98 -0.92 14.01
C SER A 89 -0.49 -2.18 13.29
N GLN A 90 -1.23 -2.67 12.28
CA GLN A 90 -0.85 -3.84 11.49
C GLN A 90 -0.54 -3.47 10.04
N PHE A 91 -1.40 -2.65 9.43
CA PHE A 91 -1.30 -2.24 8.03
C PHE A 91 -1.06 -0.73 7.88
N ALA A 92 0.03 -0.39 7.18
CA ALA A 92 0.24 0.92 6.59
C ALA A 92 -0.21 0.91 5.12
N ILE A 93 -0.82 2.01 4.66
CA ILE A 93 -1.28 2.21 3.28
C ILE A 93 -0.81 3.57 2.82
N ILE A 94 0.18 3.57 1.94
CA ILE A 94 0.84 4.76 1.40
C ILE A 94 0.87 4.64 -0.13
N PRO A 95 -0.12 5.20 -0.84
CA PRO A 95 -0.09 5.23 -2.30
C PRO A 95 1.06 6.08 -2.85
N MET A 96 1.47 5.82 -4.10
CA MET A 96 2.47 6.65 -4.80
C MET A 96 2.02 8.11 -5.00
N GLY A 97 0.72 8.34 -5.19
CA GLY A 97 0.10 9.65 -5.18
C GLY A 97 -1.00 9.69 -4.12
N LEU A 98 -0.95 10.67 -3.22
CA LEU A 98 -1.84 10.70 -2.06
C LEU A 98 -3.22 11.31 -2.36
N CYS A 99 -3.39 12.00 -3.50
CA CYS A 99 -4.65 12.63 -3.89
C CYS A 99 -5.21 11.99 -5.17
N TYR A 100 -6.52 12.10 -5.38
CA TYR A 100 -7.18 11.64 -6.61
C TYR A 100 -6.74 12.47 -7.83
N PRO A 101 -6.09 11.86 -8.83
CA PRO A 101 -5.47 12.57 -9.95
C PRO A 101 -6.45 12.85 -11.11
N GLY A 102 -7.74 12.56 -10.93
CA GLY A 102 -8.72 12.56 -12.03
C GLY A 102 -8.78 11.24 -12.78
N ARG A 103 -9.65 11.19 -13.79
CA ARG A 103 -9.90 10.00 -14.59
C ARG A 103 -9.64 10.27 -16.06
N GLY A 104 -8.95 9.36 -16.73
CA GLY A 104 -8.75 9.33 -18.17
C GLY A 104 -9.46 8.15 -18.83
N LYS A 105 -9.16 7.89 -20.10
CA LYS A 105 -9.81 6.84 -20.91
C LYS A 105 -9.63 5.42 -20.33
N GLY A 106 -8.55 5.17 -19.61
CA GLY A 106 -8.20 3.85 -19.05
C GLY A 106 -8.57 3.62 -17.59
N GLY A 107 -9.11 4.61 -16.88
CA GLY A 107 -9.24 4.60 -15.42
C GLY A 107 -8.64 5.86 -14.80
N ASP A 108 -8.29 5.78 -13.52
CA ASP A 108 -7.70 6.92 -12.82
C ASP A 108 -6.34 7.28 -13.43
N ASN A 109 -6.07 8.57 -13.55
CA ASN A 109 -4.83 9.10 -14.08
C ASN A 109 -3.61 8.62 -13.26
N PRO A 110 -2.39 8.67 -13.83
CA PRO A 110 -1.17 8.40 -13.09
C PRO A 110 -1.07 9.23 -11.80
N PRO A 111 -0.35 8.73 -10.77
CA PRO A 111 -0.10 9.51 -9.56
C PRO A 111 0.74 10.73 -9.92
N ARG A 112 0.49 11.84 -9.21
CA ARG A 112 1.24 13.08 -9.39
C ARG A 112 2.74 12.87 -9.11
N PRO A 113 3.65 13.22 -10.04
CA PRO A 113 5.07 12.89 -9.93
C PRO A 113 5.75 13.56 -8.73
N GLU A 114 5.26 14.70 -8.28
CA GLU A 114 5.76 15.44 -7.12
C GLU A 114 5.47 14.75 -5.78
N CYS A 115 4.51 13.81 -5.72
CA CYS A 115 3.97 13.32 -4.45
C CYS A 115 4.91 12.36 -3.71
N ALA A 116 5.45 11.36 -4.41
CA ALA A 116 6.34 10.39 -3.77
C ALA A 116 7.68 10.99 -3.33
N PRO A 117 8.38 11.82 -4.14
CA PRO A 117 9.60 12.50 -3.69
C PRO A 117 9.39 13.38 -2.45
N LEU A 118 8.20 13.95 -2.27
CA LEU A 118 7.90 14.83 -1.14
C LEU A 118 7.64 14.07 0.16
N TRP A 119 7.08 12.86 0.10
CA TRP A 119 6.52 12.19 1.29
C TRP A 119 6.99 10.76 1.53
N MET A 120 7.33 9.99 0.49
CA MET A 120 7.53 8.53 0.62
C MET A 120 8.66 8.21 1.60
N ASP A 121 9.86 8.75 1.38
CA ASP A 121 11.03 8.45 2.24
C ASP A 121 10.81 8.93 3.68
N ARG A 122 10.18 10.09 3.85
CA ARG A 122 9.84 10.64 5.18
C ARG A 122 8.87 9.72 5.93
N LEU A 123 7.86 9.19 5.24
CA LEU A 123 6.89 8.26 5.83
C LEU A 123 7.54 6.91 6.16
N LEU A 124 8.34 6.36 5.24
CA LEU A 124 9.02 5.08 5.45
C LEU A 124 10.00 5.14 6.62
N ALA A 125 10.70 6.26 6.81
CA ALA A 125 11.59 6.48 7.95
C ALA A 125 10.86 6.40 9.32
N GLN A 126 9.55 6.64 9.35
CA GLN A 126 8.72 6.54 10.55
C GLN A 126 8.08 5.14 10.74
N LEU A 127 8.36 4.18 9.84
CA LEU A 127 7.77 2.84 9.85
C LEU A 127 8.85 1.74 9.92
N PRO A 128 9.68 1.70 10.98
CA PRO A 128 10.80 0.77 11.09
C PRO A 128 10.38 -0.70 11.26
N SER A 129 9.11 -0.95 11.58
CA SER A 129 8.57 -2.28 11.88
C SER A 129 8.06 -3.02 10.63
N ILE A 130 8.14 -2.42 9.44
CA ILE A 130 7.65 -3.05 8.21
C ILE A 130 8.51 -4.25 7.82
N GLU A 131 7.84 -5.39 7.63
CA GLU A 131 8.45 -6.68 7.26
C GLU A 131 8.02 -7.18 5.88
N LEU A 132 6.95 -6.59 5.34
CA LEU A 132 6.40 -6.92 4.04
C LEU A 132 5.83 -5.65 3.40
N THR A 133 6.26 -5.39 2.16
CA THR A 133 5.70 -4.33 1.33
C THR A 133 5.03 -4.93 0.10
N LEU A 134 3.74 -4.68 -0.04
CA LEU A 134 2.94 -5.07 -1.21
C LEU A 134 2.99 -3.97 -2.26
N LEU A 135 3.59 -4.27 -3.41
CA LEU A 135 3.76 -3.34 -4.52
C LEU A 135 2.65 -3.53 -5.54
N VAL A 136 1.54 -2.81 -5.35
CA VAL A 136 0.32 -3.00 -6.13
C VAL A 136 0.33 -2.11 -7.38
N GLY A 137 0.60 -2.74 -8.52
CA GLY A 137 0.64 -2.10 -9.83
C GLY A 137 2.00 -1.48 -10.18
N GLN A 138 2.12 -1.06 -11.45
CA GLN A 138 3.40 -0.68 -12.05
C GLN A 138 4.09 0.52 -11.40
N TYR A 139 3.34 1.47 -10.83
CA TYR A 139 3.92 2.68 -10.24
C TYR A 139 4.68 2.36 -8.95
N ALA A 140 4.09 1.54 -8.08
CA ALA A 140 4.74 1.04 -6.88
C ALA A 140 5.95 0.16 -7.24
N GLN A 141 5.77 -0.77 -8.17
CA GLN A 141 6.86 -1.67 -8.61
C GLN A 141 8.04 -0.89 -9.20
N ARG A 142 7.77 0.11 -10.06
CA ARG A 142 8.83 0.94 -10.64
C ARG A 142 9.62 1.71 -9.59
N HIS A 143 8.94 2.25 -8.57
CA HIS A 143 9.59 3.02 -7.52
C HIS A 143 10.47 2.15 -6.62
N PHE A 144 9.94 1.03 -6.11
CA PHE A 144 10.64 0.20 -5.12
C PHE A 144 11.62 -0.81 -5.73
N LEU A 145 11.36 -1.30 -6.94
CA LEU A 145 12.23 -2.30 -7.57
C LEU A 145 13.26 -1.66 -8.51
N GLY A 146 13.00 -0.45 -9.02
CA GLY A 146 13.92 0.26 -9.90
C GLY A 146 14.32 -0.60 -11.11
N ALA A 147 15.62 -0.75 -11.32
CA ALA A 147 16.18 -1.58 -12.40
C ALA A 147 15.98 -3.10 -12.19
N ARG A 148 15.64 -3.56 -10.97
CA ARG A 148 15.41 -4.98 -10.69
C ARG A 148 14.08 -5.49 -11.23
N ARG A 149 13.13 -4.61 -11.53
CA ARG A 149 11.84 -4.99 -12.12
C ARG A 149 12.05 -5.67 -13.47
N LYS A 150 11.10 -6.53 -13.86
CA LYS A 150 11.10 -7.12 -15.20
C LYS A 150 10.46 -6.14 -16.22
N PRO A 151 10.59 -6.40 -17.54
CA PRO A 151 10.07 -5.49 -18.56
C PRO A 151 8.59 -5.15 -18.41
N THR A 152 7.76 -6.14 -18.06
CA THR A 152 6.31 -5.99 -17.90
C THR A 152 5.82 -6.18 -16.46
N LEU A 153 4.59 -5.72 -16.20
CA LEU A 153 3.87 -6.00 -14.94
C LEU A 153 3.77 -7.51 -14.70
N THR A 154 3.35 -8.26 -15.72
CA THR A 154 3.17 -9.72 -15.62
C THR A 154 4.46 -10.42 -15.25
N GLU A 155 5.56 -10.12 -15.95
CA GLU A 155 6.86 -10.75 -15.66
C GLU A 155 7.37 -10.36 -14.28
N THR A 156 7.13 -9.11 -13.85
CA THR A 156 7.51 -8.66 -12.51
C THR A 156 6.74 -9.42 -11.43
N VAL A 157 5.43 -9.62 -11.62
CA VAL A 157 4.61 -10.42 -10.70
C VAL A 157 5.00 -11.91 -10.76
N ARG A 158 5.35 -12.44 -11.94
CA ARG A 158 5.75 -13.84 -12.10
C ARG A 158 7.07 -14.13 -11.38
N ALA A 159 7.99 -13.18 -11.39
CA ALA A 159 9.29 -13.27 -10.72
C ALA A 159 9.23 -12.81 -9.24
N TRP A 160 8.09 -12.99 -8.56
CA TRP A 160 7.92 -12.49 -7.18
C TRP A 160 8.98 -13.01 -6.21
N GLN A 161 9.50 -14.21 -6.43
CA GLN A 161 10.56 -14.82 -5.63
C GLN A 161 11.84 -13.98 -5.60
N ASP A 162 12.15 -13.24 -6.66
CA ASP A 162 13.36 -12.39 -6.77
C ASP A 162 13.32 -11.20 -5.80
N TYR A 163 12.14 -10.87 -5.26
CA TYR A 163 11.92 -9.70 -4.39
C TYR A 163 11.46 -10.07 -2.98
N ALA A 164 11.03 -11.32 -2.78
CA ALA A 164 10.66 -11.88 -1.50
C ALA A 164 11.88 -11.96 -0.54
N PRO A 165 11.66 -11.95 0.78
CA PRO A 165 10.37 -11.80 1.47
C PRO A 165 9.95 -10.33 1.67
N ALA A 166 10.81 -9.36 1.34
CA ALA A 166 10.60 -7.95 1.64
C ALA A 166 9.53 -7.29 0.75
N PHE A 167 9.52 -7.61 -0.55
CA PHE A 167 8.58 -7.05 -1.52
C PHE A 167 7.81 -8.14 -2.23
N ILE A 168 6.48 -7.99 -2.30
CA ILE A 168 5.64 -8.84 -3.15
C ILE A 168 4.96 -7.96 -4.20
N PRO A 169 5.37 -8.04 -5.48
CA PRO A 169 4.70 -7.33 -6.57
C PRO A 169 3.34 -7.97 -6.87
N LEU A 170 2.30 -7.15 -6.93
CA LEU A 170 0.94 -7.57 -7.22
C LEU A 170 0.36 -6.78 -8.41
N PRO A 171 -0.50 -7.39 -9.24
CA PRO A 171 -1.37 -6.64 -10.14
C PRO A 171 -2.42 -5.88 -9.33
N HIS A 172 -3.08 -4.90 -9.93
CA HIS A 172 -4.20 -4.24 -9.26
C HIS A 172 -5.39 -5.22 -9.10
N PRO A 173 -6.07 -5.30 -7.94
CA PRO A 173 -7.21 -6.19 -7.72
C PRO A 173 -8.52 -5.68 -8.37
N SER A 174 -8.43 -4.89 -9.45
CA SER A 174 -9.61 -4.34 -10.12
C SER A 174 -10.41 -5.45 -10.81
N PRO A 175 -11.75 -5.38 -10.83
CA PRO A 175 -12.58 -6.22 -11.69
C PRO A 175 -12.15 -6.18 -13.16
N ARG A 176 -11.59 -5.06 -13.63
CA ARG A 176 -11.06 -4.92 -15.00
C ARG A 176 -9.93 -5.89 -15.33
N ASN A 177 -9.23 -6.40 -14.31
CA ASN A 177 -8.14 -7.37 -14.48
C ASN A 177 -8.63 -8.83 -14.50
N GLN A 178 -9.93 -9.09 -14.51
CA GLN A 178 -10.46 -10.47 -14.59
C GLN A 178 -9.91 -11.28 -15.77
N PRO A 179 -9.78 -10.73 -16.99
CA PRO A 179 -9.16 -11.44 -18.10
C PRO A 179 -7.70 -11.81 -17.82
N TRP A 180 -6.94 -10.92 -17.16
CA TRP A 180 -5.56 -11.18 -16.77
C TRP A 180 -5.49 -12.36 -15.78
N PHE A 181 -6.34 -12.40 -14.74
CA PHE A 181 -6.34 -13.51 -13.78
C PHE A 181 -6.64 -14.86 -14.45
N LYS A 182 -7.58 -14.89 -15.40
CA LYS A 182 -7.91 -16.10 -16.17
C LYS A 182 -6.74 -16.59 -17.03
N GLN A 183 -5.96 -15.67 -17.61
CA GLN A 183 -4.80 -16.01 -18.44
C GLN A 183 -3.56 -16.40 -17.60
N HIS A 184 -3.54 -16.05 -16.32
CA HIS A 184 -2.41 -16.25 -15.42
C HIS A 184 -2.84 -17.01 -14.16
N PRO A 185 -3.34 -18.26 -14.28
CA PRO A 185 -3.88 -19.03 -13.14
C PRO A 185 -2.83 -19.29 -12.05
N TRP A 186 -1.54 -19.27 -12.39
CA TRP A 186 -0.44 -19.35 -11.43
C TRP A 186 -0.45 -18.22 -10.39
N PHE A 187 -1.06 -17.06 -10.68
CA PHE A 187 -1.20 -16.01 -9.69
C PHE A 187 -2.03 -16.50 -8.49
N GLU A 188 -3.18 -17.11 -8.77
CA GLU A 188 -4.06 -17.67 -7.74
C GLU A 188 -3.52 -18.97 -7.15
N GLY A 189 -2.86 -19.81 -7.96
CA GLY A 189 -2.35 -21.12 -7.54
C GLY A 189 -1.02 -21.08 -6.78
N GLU A 190 -0.18 -20.06 -6.99
CA GLU A 190 1.18 -20.02 -6.43
C GLU A 190 1.41 -18.75 -5.59
N VAL A 191 1.05 -17.57 -6.09
CA VAL A 191 1.36 -16.30 -5.42
C VAL A 191 0.46 -16.08 -4.21
N LEU A 192 -0.86 -16.26 -4.37
CA LEU A 192 -1.80 -16.01 -3.28
C LEU A 192 -1.62 -16.95 -2.07
N PRO A 193 -1.40 -18.27 -2.22
CA PRO A 193 -1.15 -19.15 -1.07
C PRO A 193 0.08 -18.72 -0.27
N MET A 194 1.21 -18.44 -0.95
CA MET A 194 2.42 -17.95 -0.30
C MET A 194 2.19 -16.61 0.40
N LEU A 195 1.49 -15.69 -0.27
CA LEU A 195 1.19 -14.38 0.31
C LEU A 195 0.36 -14.49 1.60
N ARG A 196 -0.68 -15.33 1.60
CA ARG A 196 -1.49 -15.58 2.80
C ARG A 196 -0.66 -16.16 3.94
N GLU A 197 0.21 -17.12 3.64
CA GLU A 197 1.08 -17.72 4.63
C GLU A 197 2.05 -16.68 5.22
N ARG A 198 2.65 -15.84 4.37
CA ARG A 198 3.55 -14.75 4.82
C ARG A 198 2.80 -13.73 5.67
N VAL A 199 1.59 -13.32 5.28
CA VAL A 199 0.74 -12.41 6.05
C VAL A 199 0.41 -13.01 7.41
N ALA A 200 -0.04 -14.27 7.45
CA ALA A 200 -0.37 -14.97 8.69
C ALA A 200 0.83 -15.10 9.66
N ARG A 201 2.05 -15.25 9.13
CA ARG A 201 3.28 -15.27 9.94
C ARG A 201 3.67 -13.91 10.52
N ILE A 202 3.30 -12.81 9.85
CA ILE A 202 3.60 -11.44 10.30
C ILE A 202 2.54 -10.95 11.29
N LEU A 203 1.27 -11.23 11.03
CA LEU A 203 0.20 -10.75 11.88
C LEU A 203 0.18 -11.50 13.21
N PRO A 204 -0.13 -10.83 14.32
CA PRO A 204 -0.28 -11.51 15.61
C PRO A 204 -1.39 -12.55 15.50
N GLN A 205 -1.14 -13.76 15.99
CA GLN A 205 -2.21 -14.74 16.12
C GLN A 205 -3.20 -14.18 17.14
N ARG A 206 -4.47 -14.00 16.73
CA ARG A 206 -5.52 -13.65 17.69
C ARG A 206 -5.62 -14.82 18.67
N SER A 207 -5.25 -14.60 19.93
CA SER A 207 -5.66 -15.49 21.01
C SER A 207 -7.18 -15.60 20.92
N ALA A 208 -7.71 -16.82 20.80
CA ALA A 208 -9.15 -17.02 20.91
C ALA A 208 -9.61 -16.39 22.24
N PRO A 209 -10.76 -15.71 22.28
CA PRO A 209 -11.36 -15.39 23.57
C PRO A 209 -11.59 -16.73 24.29
N GLY A 210 -10.89 -16.89 25.42
CA GLY A 210 -11.09 -18.02 26.33
C GLY A 210 -12.44 -17.94 27.03
#